data_AF-R7WS59-F1
#
_entry.id   AF-R7WS59-F1
#
_cell.length_a   1.000
_cell.length_b   1.000
_cell.length_c   1.000
_cell.angle_alpha   90.00
_cell.angle_beta   90.00
_cell.angle_gamma   90.00
#
_symmetry.space_group_name_H-M   'P 1'
#
loop_
_entity.id
_entity.type
_entity.pdbx_description
1 polymer ?
#
loop_
_entity_poly.entity_id
_entity_poly.type
_entity_poly.pdbx_seq_one_letter_code
_entity_poly.pdbx_strand_id
1 'polypeptide(L)'
;MRNVAVESVGPTVVVTFDWNHESGDSTSYLVAMYAPNWDVVTGTDALITKLDLLLDGNSWRDRARPIGGDLYLVVPPDSSSHPRA
;
A
#
# COMPACT_ATOMS: atom_id res chain seq x y z
N MET A 1 -11.54 -3.12 -1.06
CA MET A 1 -10.40 -3.26 -1.98
C MET A 1 -10.73 -4.28 -3.06
N ARG A 2 -10.40 -4.01 -4.33
CA ARG A 2 -10.55 -4.95 -5.46
C ARG A 2 -9.40 -4.80 -6.45
N ASN A 3 -9.32 -5.68 -7.46
CA ASN A 3 -8.30 -5.64 -8.52
C ASN A 3 -6.87 -5.50 -7.97
N VAL A 4 -6.53 -6.34 -7.00
CA VAL A 4 -5.22 -6.28 -6.33
C VAL A 4 -4.18 -6.94 -7.21
N ALA A 5 -3.09 -6.22 -7.49
CA ALA A 5 -1.90 -6.77 -8.11
C ALA A 5 -0.66 -6.46 -7.27
N VAL A 6 0.25 -7.44 -7.16
CA VAL A 6 1.46 -7.36 -6.36
C VAL A 6 2.64 -7.70 -7.26
N GLU A 7 3.60 -6.79 -7.34
CA GLU A 7 4.81 -6.90 -8.16
C GLU A 7 6.04 -6.66 -7.30
N SER A 8 7.13 -7.37 -7.57
CA SER A 8 8.42 -7.14 -6.90
C SER A 8 9.42 -6.52 -7.86
N VAL A 9 10.06 -5.43 -7.43
CA VAL A 9 11.12 -4.74 -8.15
C VAL A 9 12.33 -4.64 -7.22
N GLY A 10 13.25 -5.60 -7.34
CA GLY A 10 14.35 -5.76 -6.40
C GLY A 10 13.84 -5.97 -4.97
N PRO A 11 14.31 -5.20 -3.97
CA PRO A 11 13.85 -5.32 -2.58
C PRO A 11 12.54 -4.55 -2.32
N THR A 12 11.86 -4.07 -3.36
CA THR A 12 10.63 -3.30 -3.24
C THR A 12 9.45 -4.14 -3.69
N VAL A 13 8.38 -4.15 -2.90
CA VAL A 13 7.08 -4.70 -3.29
C VAL A 13 6.15 -3.55 -3.59
N VAL A 14 5.54 -3.60 -4.76
CA VAL A 14 4.53 -2.66 -5.22
C VAL A 14 3.19 -3.36 -5.18
N VAL A 15 2.25 -2.80 -4.43
CA VAL A 15 0.86 -3.26 -4.38
C VAL A 15 0.00 -2.21 -5.07
N THR A 16 -0.77 -2.63 -6.06
CA THR A 16 -1.80 -1.81 -6.69
C THR A 16 -3.17 -2.37 -6.38
N PHE A 17 -4.14 -1.50 -6.17
CA PHE A 17 -5.51 -1.90 -5.89
C PHE A 17 -6.49 -0.79 -6.20
N ASP A 18 -7.73 -1.18 -6.47
CA ASP A 18 -8.84 -0.25 -6.58
C ASP A 18 -9.59 -0.16 -5.25
N TRP A 19 -9.95 1.07 -4.89
CA TRP A 19 -10.82 1.35 -3.76
C TRP A 19 -12.06 2.08 -4.23
N ASN A 20 -13.23 1.51 -3.94
CA ASN A 20 -14.50 2.16 -4.19
C ASN A 20 -14.72 3.23 -3.13
N HIS A 21 -14.90 4.46 -3.57
CA HIS A 21 -15.40 5.50 -2.70
C HIS A 21 -16.89 5.26 -2.44
N GLU A 22 -17.42 5.75 -1.31
CA GLU A 22 -18.86 5.68 -1.02
C GLU A 22 -19.71 6.39 -2.10
N SER A 23 -19.08 7.27 -2.90
CA SER A 23 -19.69 7.97 -4.04
C SER A 23 -19.82 7.11 -5.31
N GLY A 24 -19.33 5.87 -5.33
CA GLY A 24 -19.47 4.94 -6.47
C GLY A 24 -18.32 4.97 -7.48
N ASP A 25 -17.47 5.99 -7.43
CA ASP A 25 -16.27 6.07 -8.25
C ASP A 25 -15.14 5.18 -7.69
N SER A 26 -14.43 4.51 -8.60
CA SER A 26 -13.30 3.64 -8.30
C SER A 26 -12.02 4.39 -8.55
N THR A 27 -11.19 4.54 -7.52
CA THR A 27 -9.86 5.15 -7.67
C THR A 27 -8.79 4.07 -7.51
N SER A 28 -7.76 4.13 -8.34
CA SER A 28 -6.63 3.21 -8.27
C SER A 28 -5.54 3.76 -7.37
N TYR A 29 -5.02 2.91 -6.51
CA TYR A 29 -3.98 3.23 -5.55
C TYR A 29 -2.78 2.33 -5.73
N LEU A 30 -1.60 2.89 -5.46
CA LEU A 30 -0.33 2.20 -5.48
C LEU A 30 0.37 2.42 -4.13
N VAL A 31 0.87 1.35 -3.55
CA VAL A 31 1.71 1.37 -2.34
C VAL A 31 3.04 0.72 -2.70
N ALA A 32 4.14 1.42 -2.45
CA ALA A 32 5.48 0.85 -2.53
C ALA A 32 6.03 0.59 -1.12
N MET A 33 6.49 -0.62 -0.85
CA MET A 33 7.04 -1.03 0.44
C MET A 33 8.42 -1.66 0.26
N TYR A 34 9.35 -1.25 1.12
CA TYR A 34 10.64 -1.93 1.21
C TYR A 34 10.48 -3.28 1.95
N ALA A 35 10.79 -4.36 1.25
CA ALA A 35 10.69 -5.73 1.73
C ALA A 35 11.87 -6.56 1.17
N PRO A 36 13.07 -6.41 1.75
CA PRO A 36 14.29 -7.03 1.23
C PRO A 36 14.31 -8.56 1.31
N ASN A 37 13.47 -9.14 2.17
CA ASN A 37 13.31 -10.58 2.34
C ASN A 37 11.96 -11.08 1.78
N TRP A 38 11.39 -10.35 0.81
CA TRP A 38 10.15 -10.75 0.17
C TRP A 38 10.38 -11.98 -0.70
N ASP A 39 9.70 -13.06 -0.36
CA ASP A 39 9.53 -14.24 -1.20
C ASP A 39 8.06 -14.30 -1.62
N VAL A 40 7.80 -14.36 -2.92
CA VAL A 40 6.44 -14.45 -3.46
C VAL A 40 5.74 -15.75 -3.01
N VAL A 41 6.50 -16.79 -2.65
CA VAL A 41 5.99 -18.10 -2.23
C VAL A 41 5.67 -18.16 -0.74
N THR A 42 6.43 -17.46 0.11
CA THR A 42 6.32 -17.58 1.59
C THR A 42 6.09 -16.26 2.33
N GLY A 43 6.27 -15.12 1.66
CA GLY A 43 6.33 -13.79 2.29
C GLY A 43 4.98 -13.10 2.52
N THR A 44 3.87 -13.72 2.12
CA THR A 44 2.53 -13.11 2.07
C THR A 44 2.06 -12.52 3.41
N ASP A 45 2.28 -13.20 4.53
CA ASP A 45 1.64 -12.79 5.80
C ASP A 45 2.20 -11.47 6.34
N ALA A 46 3.52 -11.26 6.23
CA ALA A 46 4.17 -10.04 6.71
C ALA A 46 3.81 -8.82 5.83
N LEU A 47 3.64 -9.02 4.52
CA LEU A 47 3.17 -7.96 3.61
C LEU A 47 1.71 -7.64 3.86
N ILE A 48 0.85 -8.66 3.97
CA ILE A 48 -0.57 -8.48 4.26
C ILE A 48 -0.72 -7.71 5.57
N THR A 49 -0.01 -8.10 6.63
CA THR A 49 -0.03 -7.38 7.91
C THR A 49 0.42 -5.93 7.76
N LYS A 50 1.49 -5.64 7.01
CA LYS A 50 1.94 -4.26 6.78
C LYS A 50 0.94 -3.44 5.98
N LEU A 51 0.35 -4.03 4.94
CA LEU A 51 -0.64 -3.38 4.12
C LEU A 51 -1.91 -3.11 4.93
N ASP A 52 -2.33 -4.06 5.77
CA ASP A 52 -3.47 -3.92 6.66
C ASP A 52 -3.23 -2.79 7.65
N LEU A 53 -2.10 -2.78 8.38
CA LEU A 53 -1.71 -1.68 9.27
C LEU A 53 -1.64 -0.32 8.56
N LEU A 54 -1.24 -0.29 7.29
CA LEU A 54 -1.19 0.94 6.50
C LEU A 54 -2.59 1.45 6.13
N LEU A 55 -3.50 0.54 5.80
CA LEU A 55 -4.81 0.83 5.21
C LEU A 55 -5.99 0.78 6.21
N ASP A 56 -5.76 0.29 7.43
CA ASP A 56 -6.78 0.18 8.49
C ASP A 56 -7.24 1.56 9.00
N GLY A 57 -6.34 2.55 8.97
CA GLY A 57 -6.67 3.92 9.35
C GLY A 57 -7.33 4.70 8.20
N ASN A 58 -8.52 5.27 8.42
CA ASN A 58 -9.21 6.13 7.43
C ASN A 58 -8.36 7.31 6.89
N SER A 59 -7.26 7.67 7.57
CA SER A 59 -6.32 8.74 7.20
C SER A 59 -5.25 8.31 6.18
N TRP A 60 -5.17 7.04 5.77
CA TRP A 60 -4.18 6.63 4.78
C TRP A 60 -4.36 7.38 3.44
N ARG A 61 -5.61 7.75 3.12
CA ARG A 61 -5.96 8.53 1.93
C ARG A 61 -5.42 9.95 1.98
N ASP A 62 -5.26 10.54 3.17
CA ASP A 62 -4.67 11.88 3.33
C ASP A 62 -3.19 11.90 2.92
N ARG A 63 -2.57 10.72 2.82
CA ARG A 63 -1.19 10.51 2.37
C ARG A 63 -1.10 10.00 0.93
N ALA A 64 -2.24 9.85 0.26
CA ALA A 64 -2.28 9.54 -1.16
C ALA A 64 -1.90 10.81 -1.97
N ARG A 65 -1.07 10.63 -2.99
CA ARG A 65 -0.59 11.71 -3.88
C ARG A 65 -0.86 11.30 -5.32
N PRO A 66 -1.51 12.16 -6.12
CA PRO A 66 -1.74 11.84 -7.52
C PRO A 66 -0.39 11.73 -8.25
N ILE A 67 -0.23 10.68 -9.05
CA ILE A 67 0.98 10.47 -9.86
C ILE A 67 0.69 10.47 -11.37
N GLY A 68 -0.54 10.82 -11.76
CA GLY A 68 -1.01 10.91 -13.14
C GLY A 68 -2.13 9.91 -13.44
N GLY A 69 -3.06 10.31 -14.30
CA GLY A 69 -4.32 9.57 -14.50
C GLY A 69 -5.14 9.45 -13.21
N ASP A 70 -5.88 8.35 -13.07
CA ASP A 70 -6.67 8.03 -11.87
C ASP A 70 -5.86 7.23 -10.83
N LEU A 71 -4.53 7.39 -10.83
CA LEU A 71 -3.60 6.64 -9.98
C LEU A 71 -2.99 7.51 -8.88
N TYR A 72 -3.07 7.00 -7.66
CA TYR A 72 -2.58 7.67 -6.45
C TYR A 72 -1.51 6.83 -5.74
N LEU A 73 -0.34 7.41 -5.50
CA LEU A 73 0.70 6.84 -4.66
C LEU A 73 0.37 7.07 -3.19
N VAL A 74 0.22 6.01 -2.41
CA VAL A 74 0.10 6.05 -0.95
C VAL A 74 1.48 6.01 -0.35
N VAL A 75 1.83 7.05 0.40
CA VAL A 75 3.11 7.12 1.12
C VAL A 75 2.92 6.55 2.53
N PRO A 76 3.59 5.43 2.87
CA PRO A 76 3.55 4.89 4.23
C PRO A 76 4.05 5.91 5.26
N PRO A 77 3.57 5.84 6.52
CA PRO A 77 4.11 6.68 7.57
C PRO A 77 5.55 6.28 7.79
N ASP A 78 6.41 7.27 8.06
CA ASP A 78 7.80 7.00 8.36
C ASP A 78 7.88 6.19 9.66
N SER A 79 8.43 4.98 9.59
CA SER A 79 8.52 4.05 10.73
C SER A 79 9.47 4.55 11.83
N SER A 80 10.16 5.67 11.59
CA SER A 80 10.95 6.44 12.54
C SER A 80 10.12 7.19 13.60
N SER A 81 8.80 7.31 13.40
CA SER A 81 7.91 8.13 14.25
C SER A 81 7.27 7.39 15.43
N HIS A 82 7.53 6.09 15.62
CA HIS A 82 7.13 5.37 16.84
C HIS A 82 8.32 5.33 17.82
N PRO A 83 8.23 5.99 19.00
CA PRO A 83 9.23 5.81 20.04
C PRO A 83 9.25 4.32 20.42
N ARG A 84 10.44 3.73 20.45
CA ARG A 84 10.64 2.41 21.06
C ARG A 84 10.11 2.49 22.50
N ALA A 85 9.01 1.79 22.77
CA ALA A 85 8.60 1.46 24.12
C ALA A 85 9.50 0.34 24.68
#